data_AF-A0AAV3NYA1-F1
#
_entry.id   AF-A0AAV3NYA1-F1
#
_cell.length_a   1.000
_cell.length_b   1.000
_cell.length_c   1.000
_cell.angle_alpha   90.00
_cell.angle_beta   90.00
_cell.angle_gamma   90.00
#
_symmetry.space_group_name_H-M   'P 1'
#
loop_
_entity.id
_entity.type
_entity.pdbx_description
1 polymer ?
#
loop_
_entity_poly.entity_id
_entity_poly.type
_entity_poly.pdbx_seq_one_letter_code
_entity_poly.pdbx_strand_id
1 'polypeptide(L)'
;MWMLNDNFDNIVESNWVAPMEGSEIQVFWAKLKRFKICLKKWNREFFGDIFAGLRKIEEEMQIQEKIVQNDDTPSNREKLARLKSTNLQFLAKEAAFWEQRTGMEWVKNGDRSTSQFMNYVKKKRKKSKIHGIQVGDQWIEDKKDLSDFVVEHFKSLLATDASSTS
;
A
#
# COMPACT_ATOMS: atom_id res chain seq x y z
N MET A 1 -1.63 9.40 0.98
CA MET A 1 -1.74 10.87 0.94
C MET A 1 -2.53 11.46 2.11
N TRP A 2 -3.72 10.93 2.43
CA TRP A 2 -4.56 11.52 3.49
C TRP A 2 -3.96 11.42 4.90
N MET A 3 -3.34 10.30 5.25
CA MET A 3 -2.69 10.10 6.56
C MET A 3 -1.37 10.89 6.74
N LEU A 4 -0.92 11.62 5.71
CA LEU A 4 0.22 12.52 5.83
C LEU A 4 -0.18 13.89 6.40
N ASN A 5 -1.48 14.13 6.59
CA ASN A 5 -1.99 15.36 7.16
C ASN A 5 -2.52 15.08 8.57
N ASP A 6 -1.96 15.78 9.55
CA ASP A 6 -2.30 15.67 10.98
C ASP A 6 -3.78 15.93 11.27
N ASN A 7 -4.48 16.65 10.40
CA ASN A 7 -5.90 16.96 10.56
C ASN A 7 -6.84 15.85 10.03
N PHE A 8 -6.31 14.81 9.37
CA PHE A 8 -7.15 13.74 8.83
C PHE A 8 -7.87 12.97 9.94
N ASP A 9 -7.20 12.67 11.04
CA ASP A 9 -7.76 11.93 12.17
C ASP A 9 -8.91 12.71 12.83
N ASN A 10 -8.72 14.02 13.01
CA ASN A 10 -9.78 14.91 13.53
C ASN A 10 -11.04 14.90 12.65
N ILE A 11 -10.87 14.83 11.33
CA ILE A 11 -12.01 14.80 10.39
C ILE A 11 -12.75 13.47 10.49
N VAL A 12 -12.03 12.37 10.64
CA VAL A 12 -12.61 11.03 10.85
C VAL A 12 -13.40 11.01 12.16
N GLU A 13 -12.78 11.46 13.25
CA GLU A 13 -13.37 11.48 14.59
C GLU A 13 -14.62 12.35 14.65
N SER A 14 -14.52 13.60 14.16
CA SER A 14 -15.65 14.54 14.12
C SER A 14 -16.83 13.96 13.32
N ASN A 15 -16.54 13.27 12.21
CA ASN A 15 -17.57 12.59 11.44
C ASN A 15 -18.15 11.36 12.15
N TRP A 16 -17.37 10.65 12.97
CA TRP A 16 -17.84 9.42 13.62
C TRP A 16 -18.66 9.68 14.88
N VAL A 17 -18.32 10.73 15.63
CA VAL A 17 -18.99 11.14 16.88
C VAL A 17 -20.33 11.82 16.61
N ALA A 18 -20.49 12.51 15.47
CA ALA A 18 -21.68 13.29 15.22
C ALA A 18 -22.97 12.44 15.20
N PRO A 19 -24.01 12.84 15.97
CA PRO A 19 -25.19 12.03 16.27
C PRO A 19 -26.01 11.71 15.02
N MET A 20 -26.64 10.54 15.02
CA MET A 20 -27.54 10.07 13.96
C MET A 20 -28.60 9.14 14.55
N GLU A 21 -29.80 9.21 13.98
CA GLU A 21 -30.94 8.37 14.36
C GLU A 21 -31.19 7.28 13.31
N GLY A 22 -31.74 6.15 13.75
CA GLY A 22 -32.06 5.00 12.90
C GLY A 22 -31.53 3.70 13.47
N SER A 23 -31.71 2.61 12.72
CA SER A 23 -31.10 1.32 13.08
C SER A 23 -29.58 1.38 12.93
N GLU A 24 -28.86 0.49 13.60
CA GLU A 24 -27.38 0.44 13.59
C GLU A 24 -26.80 0.45 12.17
N ILE A 25 -27.41 -0.32 11.26
CA ILE A 25 -26.98 -0.41 9.85
C ILE A 25 -27.23 0.90 9.09
N GLN A 26 -28.33 1.60 9.39
CA GLN A 26 -28.69 2.88 8.77
C GLN A 26 -27.77 3.99 9.26
N VAL A 27 -27.51 4.03 10.57
CA VAL A 27 -26.55 4.94 11.18
C VAL A 27 -25.17 4.75 10.57
N PHE A 28 -24.70 3.50 10.45
CA PHE A 28 -23.41 3.21 9.83
C PHE A 28 -23.34 3.70 8.37
N TRP A 29 -24.35 3.38 7.55
CA TRP A 29 -24.42 3.83 6.16
C TRP A 29 -24.45 5.35 6.03
N ALA A 30 -25.23 6.03 6.87
CA ALA A 30 -25.32 7.47 6.87
C ALA A 30 -23.99 8.13 7.29
N LYS A 31 -23.29 7.58 8.30
CA LYS A 31 -21.94 8.02 8.70
C LYS A 31 -20.93 7.89 7.56
N LEU A 32 -20.97 6.78 6.80
CA LEU A 32 -20.13 6.59 5.61
C LEU A 32 -20.45 7.59 4.50
N LYS A 33 -21.74 7.84 4.24
CA LYS A 33 -22.18 8.81 3.22
C LYS A 33 -21.73 10.23 3.57
N ARG A 34 -21.88 10.63 4.83
CA ARG A 34 -21.40 11.92 5.35
C ARG A 34 -19.88 12.01 5.22
N PHE A 35 -19.17 10.97 5.66
CA PHE A 35 -17.71 10.91 5.58
C PHE A 35 -17.22 11.12 4.15
N LYS A 36 -17.81 10.42 3.18
CA LYS A 36 -17.47 10.56 1.76
C LYS A 36 -17.59 12.00 1.25
N ILE A 37 -18.61 12.74 1.69
CA ILE A 37 -18.82 14.14 1.30
C ILE A 37 -17.77 15.04 1.95
N CYS A 38 -17.60 14.93 3.27
CA CYS A 38 -16.59 15.68 4.03
C CYS A 38 -15.19 15.45 3.45
N LEU A 39 -14.85 14.19 3.17
CA LEU A 39 -13.56 13.79 2.64
C LEU A 39 -13.33 14.32 1.22
N LYS A 40 -14.34 14.31 0.36
CA LYS A 40 -14.24 14.93 -0.98
C LYS A 40 -13.98 16.43 -0.89
N LYS A 41 -14.68 17.12 0.01
CA LYS A 41 -14.50 18.57 0.23
C LYS A 41 -13.09 18.86 0.75
N TRP A 42 -12.69 18.18 1.82
CA TRP A 42 -11.36 18.33 2.40
C TRP A 42 -10.25 17.99 1.42
N ASN A 43 -10.39 16.92 0.64
CA ASN A 43 -9.39 16.55 -0.36
C ASN A 43 -9.21 17.66 -1.41
N ARG A 44 -10.31 18.31 -1.84
CA ARG A 44 -10.25 19.43 -2.76
C ARG A 44 -9.66 20.69 -2.12
N GLU A 45 -9.95 20.97 -0.86
CA GLU A 45 -9.46 22.17 -0.17
C GLU A 45 -7.97 22.05 0.19
N PHE A 46 -7.53 20.87 0.63
CA PHE A 46 -6.16 20.67 1.13
C PHE A 46 -5.19 20.24 0.04
N PHE A 47 -5.59 19.31 -0.83
CA PHE A 47 -4.71 18.82 -1.90
C PHE A 47 -4.98 19.52 -3.24
N GLY A 48 -6.20 20.03 -3.46
CA GLY A 48 -6.55 20.70 -4.71
C GLY A 48 -6.36 19.80 -5.92
N ASP A 49 -6.06 20.42 -7.06
CA ASP A 49 -5.56 19.71 -8.23
C ASP A 49 -4.03 19.65 -8.17
N ILE A 50 -3.53 18.58 -7.58
CA ILE A 50 -2.09 18.31 -7.43
C ILE A 50 -1.39 18.36 -8.79
N PHE A 51 -2.04 17.84 -9.85
CA PHE A 51 -1.47 17.77 -11.19
C PHE A 51 -1.40 19.14 -11.85
N ALA A 52 -2.43 19.98 -11.67
CA ALA A 52 -2.38 21.36 -12.13
C ALA A 52 -1.31 22.17 -11.38
N GLY A 53 -1.17 21.95 -10.07
CA GLY A 53 -0.12 22.57 -9.26
C GLY A 53 1.29 22.16 -9.70
N LEU A 54 1.51 20.86 -9.96
CA LEU A 54 2.77 20.34 -10.46
C LEU A 54 3.13 20.96 -11.82
N ARG A 55 2.19 20.98 -12.77
CA ARG A 55 2.39 21.57 -14.10
C ARG A 55 2.77 23.04 -14.01
N LYS A 56 2.09 23.81 -13.16
CA LYS A 56 2.38 25.22 -12.95
C LYS A 56 3.81 25.43 -12.42
N ILE A 57 4.24 24.62 -11.46
CA ILE A 57 5.61 24.72 -10.93
C ILE A 57 6.65 24.31 -11.96
N GLU A 58 6.39 23.28 -12.77
CA GLU A 58 7.28 22.89 -13.86
C GLU A 58 7.44 24.01 -14.89
N GLU A 59 6.33 24.66 -15.29
CA GLU A 59 6.36 25.82 -16.18
C GLU A 59 7.16 27.00 -15.58
N GLU A 60 6.91 27.35 -14.32
CA GLU A 60 7.66 28.40 -13.62
C GLU A 60 9.14 28.06 -13.49
N MET A 61 9.47 26.79 -13.23
CA MET A 61 10.85 26.31 -13.13
C MET A 61 11.57 26.39 -14.48
N GLN A 62 10.92 25.98 -15.57
CA GLN A 62 11.49 26.09 -16.92
C GLN A 62 11.77 27.55 -17.31
N ILE A 63 10.85 28.46 -16.98
CA ILE A 63 11.05 29.90 -17.20
C ILE A 63 12.24 30.39 -16.39
N GLN A 64 12.31 30.03 -15.11
CA GLN A 64 13.39 30.48 -14.22
C GLN A 64 14.76 29.88 -14.61
N GLU A 65 14.81 28.66 -15.14
CA GLU A 65 16.04 28.07 -15.68
C GLU A 65 16.57 28.86 -16.88
N LYS A 66 15.68 29.29 -17.80
CA LYS A 66 16.06 30.18 -18.91
C LYS A 66 16.56 31.53 -18.42
N ILE A 67 15.96 32.09 -17.35
CA ILE A 67 16.43 33.33 -16.74
C ILE A 67 17.83 33.16 -16.18
N VAL A 68 18.10 32.08 -15.42
CA VAL A 68 19.43 31.81 -14.85
C VAL A 68 20.48 31.58 -15.94
N GLN A 69 20.11 30.94 -17.07
CA GLN A 69 21.03 30.77 -18.21
C GLN A 69 21.44 32.10 -18.85
N ASN A 70 20.54 33.08 -18.87
CA ASN A 70 20.79 34.40 -19.47
C ASN A 70 21.38 35.42 -18.48
N ASP A 71 20.98 35.35 -17.20
CA ASP A 71 21.37 36.27 -16.13
C ASP A 71 21.58 35.51 -14.82
N ASP A 72 22.83 35.08 -14.61
CA ASP A 72 23.21 34.20 -13.52
C ASP A 72 23.55 34.95 -12.23
N THR A 73 22.52 35.53 -11.61
CA THR A 73 22.64 36.22 -10.32
C THR A 73 22.34 35.30 -9.13
N PRO A 74 22.92 35.58 -7.93
CA PRO A 74 22.60 34.84 -6.71
C PRO A 74 21.09 34.79 -6.39
N SER A 75 20.38 35.88 -6.65
CA SER A 75 18.91 35.97 -6.48
C SER A 75 18.16 35.02 -7.41
N ASN A 76 18.55 34.97 -8.70
CA ASN A 76 17.92 34.09 -9.67
C ASN A 76 18.16 32.61 -9.35
N ARG A 77 19.37 32.26 -8.87
CA ARG A 77 19.71 30.92 -8.38
C ARG A 77 18.90 30.52 -7.15
N GLU A 78 18.76 31.42 -6.19
CA GLU A 78 17.96 31.17 -4.98
C GLU A 78 16.49 30.91 -5.34
N LYS A 79 15.92 31.74 -6.22
CA LYS A 79 14.55 31.55 -6.71
C LYS A 79 14.38 30.21 -7.42
N LEU A 80 15.34 29.81 -8.26
CA LEU A 80 15.33 28.50 -8.91
C LEU A 80 15.41 27.35 -7.88
N ALA A 81 16.28 27.47 -6.87
CA ALA A 81 16.39 26.48 -5.80
C ALA A 81 15.08 26.33 -5.01
N ARG A 82 14.40 27.44 -4.71
CA ARG A 82 13.08 27.43 -4.07
C ARG A 82 12.02 26.74 -4.93
N LEU A 83 11.99 27.00 -6.24
CA LEU A 83 11.08 26.31 -7.17
C LEU A 83 11.36 24.81 -7.22
N LYS A 84 12.64 24.41 -7.29
CA LYS A 84 13.05 22.99 -7.24
C LYS A 84 12.62 22.30 -5.95
N SER A 85 12.81 22.95 -4.81
CA SER A 85 12.34 22.44 -3.51
C SER A 85 10.82 22.28 -3.48
N THR A 86 10.08 23.26 -3.98
CA THR A 86 8.61 23.18 -4.04
C THR A 86 8.17 22.07 -5.00
N ASN A 87 8.83 21.90 -6.14
CA ASN A 87 8.56 20.82 -7.08
C ASN A 87 8.70 19.43 -6.44
N LEU A 88 9.78 19.21 -5.66
CA LEU A 88 9.97 17.97 -4.91
C LEU A 88 8.83 17.68 -3.94
N GLN A 89 8.27 18.71 -3.28
CA GLN A 89 7.11 18.53 -2.40
C GLN A 89 5.85 18.13 -3.18
N PHE A 90 5.63 18.66 -4.38
CA PHE A 90 4.51 18.26 -5.24
C PHE A 90 4.68 16.85 -5.79
N LEU A 91 5.89 16.44 -6.19
CA LEU A 91 6.20 15.07 -6.59
C LEU A 91 5.96 14.07 -5.45
N ALA A 92 6.34 14.40 -4.22
CA ALA A 92 6.06 13.56 -3.05
C ALA A 92 4.54 13.40 -2.82
N LYS A 93 3.77 14.49 -3.00
CA LYS A 93 2.30 14.43 -2.95
C LYS A 93 1.72 13.55 -4.05
N GLU A 94 2.20 13.69 -5.29
CA GLU A 94 1.77 12.85 -6.41
C GLU A 94 2.08 11.36 -6.18
N ALA A 95 3.28 11.03 -5.71
CA ALA A 95 3.66 9.66 -5.37
C ALA A 95 2.72 9.07 -4.32
N ALA A 96 2.45 9.81 -3.24
CA ALA A 96 1.52 9.39 -2.18
C ALA A 96 0.06 9.27 -2.66
N PHE A 97 -0.34 10.02 -3.69
CA PHE A 97 -1.64 9.89 -4.34
C PHE A 97 -1.72 8.57 -5.12
N TRP A 98 -0.71 8.26 -5.92
CA TRP A 98 -0.67 7.03 -6.70
C TRP A 98 -0.54 5.77 -5.84
N GLU A 99 0.24 5.81 -4.77
CA GLU A 99 0.31 4.72 -3.78
C GLU A 99 -1.07 4.44 -3.18
N GLN A 100 -1.78 5.49 -2.76
CA GLN A 100 -3.12 5.32 -2.20
C GLN A 100 -4.13 4.80 -3.23
N ARG A 101 -4.05 5.26 -4.48
CA ARG A 101 -4.94 4.84 -5.57
C ARG A 101 -4.68 3.40 -6.00
N THR A 102 -3.42 3.00 -6.14
CA THR A 102 -3.03 1.61 -6.44
C THR A 102 -3.37 0.66 -5.29
N GLY A 103 -3.17 1.09 -4.04
CA GLY A 103 -3.63 0.35 -2.85
C GLY A 103 -5.14 0.18 -2.83
N MET A 104 -5.91 1.23 -3.15
CA MET A 104 -7.37 1.13 -3.27
C MET A 104 -7.79 0.23 -4.43
N GLU A 105 -7.09 0.27 -5.55
CA GLU A 105 -7.34 -0.61 -6.69
C GLU A 105 -7.02 -2.07 -6.33
N TRP A 106 -5.95 -2.30 -5.57
CA TRP A 106 -5.63 -3.61 -5.01
C TRP A 106 -6.69 -4.11 -4.03
N VAL A 107 -7.17 -3.28 -3.09
CA VAL A 107 -8.25 -3.65 -2.16
C VAL A 107 -9.54 -3.90 -2.91
N LYS A 108 -9.92 -3.01 -3.83
CA LYS A 108 -11.13 -3.14 -4.65
C LYS A 108 -11.06 -4.39 -5.53
N ASN A 109 -9.92 -4.66 -6.14
CA ASN A 109 -9.73 -5.85 -6.94
C ASN A 109 -9.66 -7.08 -6.04
N GLY A 110 -9.02 -7.04 -4.87
CA GLY A 110 -9.02 -8.11 -3.87
C GLY A 110 -10.41 -8.48 -3.38
N ASP A 111 -11.22 -7.50 -3.00
CA ASP A 111 -12.64 -7.67 -2.62
C ASP A 111 -13.49 -8.14 -3.80
N ARG A 112 -13.23 -7.64 -5.02
CA ARG A 112 -13.87 -8.16 -6.24
C ARG A 112 -13.30 -9.49 -6.71
N SER A 113 -12.22 -10.01 -6.12
CA SER A 113 -11.49 -11.14 -6.66
C SER A 113 -11.14 -12.16 -5.59
N THR A 114 -12.13 -13.02 -5.35
CA THR A 114 -11.83 -14.43 -5.14
C THR A 114 -10.87 -14.94 -6.23
N SER A 115 -10.92 -14.47 -7.49
CA SER A 115 -10.04 -15.01 -8.54
C SER A 115 -8.56 -14.62 -8.45
N GLN A 116 -8.20 -13.34 -8.22
CA GLN A 116 -6.79 -12.93 -8.17
C GLN A 116 -6.13 -13.38 -6.87
N PHE A 117 -6.86 -13.29 -5.74
CA PHE A 117 -6.42 -13.88 -4.48
C PHE A 117 -6.23 -15.40 -4.62
N MET A 118 -7.20 -16.11 -5.21
CA MET A 118 -7.06 -17.55 -5.45
C MET A 118 -5.94 -17.85 -6.45
N ASN A 119 -5.65 -16.99 -7.42
CA ASN A 119 -4.52 -17.17 -8.34
C ASN A 119 -3.17 -16.98 -7.63
N TYR A 120 -3.06 -15.99 -6.74
CA TYR A 120 -1.90 -15.83 -5.86
C TYR A 120 -1.71 -17.04 -4.94
N VAL A 121 -2.78 -17.51 -4.29
CA VAL A 121 -2.76 -18.72 -3.44
C VAL A 121 -2.40 -19.96 -4.26
N LYS A 122 -2.95 -20.15 -5.46
CA LYS A 122 -2.60 -21.25 -6.37
C LYS A 122 -1.13 -21.19 -6.77
N LYS A 123 -0.59 -20.01 -7.08
CA LYS A 123 0.83 -19.81 -7.42
C LYS A 123 1.73 -20.14 -6.22
N LYS A 124 1.35 -19.71 -5.02
CA LYS A 124 2.05 -20.05 -3.77
C LYS A 124 2.01 -21.55 -3.49
N ARG A 125 0.84 -22.19 -3.60
CA ARG A 125 0.67 -23.65 -3.47
C ARG A 125 1.49 -24.43 -4.50
N LYS A 126 1.57 -23.97 -5.75
CA LYS A 126 2.41 -24.60 -6.78
C LYS A 126 3.90 -24.53 -6.41
N LYS A 127 4.36 -23.39 -5.87
CA LYS A 127 5.75 -23.22 -5.39
C LYS A 127 6.05 -24.03 -4.12
N SER A 128 5.09 -24.13 -3.20
CA SER A 128 5.25 -24.87 -1.94
C SER A 128 4.94 -26.37 -2.07
N LYS A 129 4.64 -26.85 -3.27
CA LYS A 129 4.40 -28.27 -3.50
C LYS A 129 5.76 -28.97 -3.54
N ILE A 130 6.05 -29.75 -2.50
CA ILE A 130 7.21 -30.62 -2.43
C ILE A 130 7.03 -31.71 -3.50
N HIS A 131 7.96 -31.82 -4.44
CA HIS A 131 7.92 -32.82 -5.53
C HIS A 131 8.72 -34.09 -5.19
N GLY A 132 9.67 -33.97 -4.28
CA GLY A 132 10.43 -35.07 -3.71
C GLY A 132 11.27 -34.56 -2.54
N ILE A 133 11.75 -35.49 -1.72
CA ILE A 133 12.68 -35.21 -0.61
C ILE A 133 13.97 -35.99 -0.91
N GLN A 134 15.11 -35.33 -0.74
CA GLN A 134 16.42 -35.96 -0.87
C GLN A 134 16.86 -36.49 0.51
N VAL A 135 17.20 -37.79 0.56
CA VAL A 135 17.69 -38.46 1.77
C VAL A 135 19.07 -39.04 1.45
N GLY A 136 20.13 -38.35 1.90
CA GLY A 136 21.49 -38.65 1.48
C GLY A 136 21.68 -38.38 -0.03
N ASP A 137 22.16 -39.38 -0.77
CA ASP A 137 22.34 -39.31 -2.24
C ASP A 137 21.15 -39.82 -3.05
N GLN A 138 20.04 -40.21 -2.40
CA GLN A 138 18.86 -40.74 -3.08
C GLN A 138 17.68 -39.76 -3.03
N TRP A 139 16.98 -39.65 -4.16
CA TRP A 139 15.78 -38.84 -4.32
C TRP A 139 14.53 -39.72 -4.20
N ILE A 140 13.63 -39.35 -3.30
CA ILE A 140 12.32 -39.99 -3.15
C ILE A 140 11.28 -39.07 -3.79
N GLU A 141 10.75 -39.47 -4.95
CA GLU A 141 9.79 -38.69 -5.75
C GLU A 141 8.38 -39.31 -5.79
N ASP A 142 8.23 -40.60 -5.42
CA ASP A 142 6.91 -41.22 -5.32
C ASP A 142 6.15 -40.65 -4.11
N LYS A 143 4.90 -40.25 -4.33
CA LYS A 143 4.03 -39.65 -3.30
C LYS A 143 3.78 -40.59 -2.14
N LYS A 144 3.70 -41.90 -2.38
CA LYS A 144 3.44 -42.89 -1.34
C LYS A 144 4.66 -43.01 -0.42
N ASP A 145 5.82 -43.19 -1.04
CA ASP A 145 7.10 -43.29 -0.33
C ASP A 145 7.45 -41.98 0.38
N LEU A 146 7.12 -40.82 -0.20
CA LEU A 146 7.27 -39.51 0.43
C LEU A 146 6.39 -39.38 1.69
N SER A 147 5.14 -39.82 1.62
CA SER A 147 4.21 -39.78 2.75
C SER A 147 4.69 -40.70 3.87
N ASP A 148 5.10 -41.92 3.53
CA ASP A 148 5.56 -42.90 4.50
C ASP A 148 6.88 -42.45 5.15
N PHE A 149 7.83 -41.92 4.37
CA PHE A 149 9.07 -41.33 4.87
C PHE A 149 8.82 -40.14 5.81
N VAL A 150 7.94 -39.20 5.43
CA VAL A 150 7.61 -38.04 6.27
C VAL A 150 6.97 -38.48 7.59
N VAL A 151 6.04 -39.44 7.55
CA VAL A 151 5.39 -39.99 8.75
C VAL A 151 6.40 -40.68 9.66
N GLU A 152 7.30 -41.50 9.10
CA GLU A 152 8.33 -42.20 9.87
C GLU A 152 9.36 -41.24 10.46
N HIS A 153 9.80 -40.25 9.68
CA HIS A 153 10.72 -39.20 10.14
C HIS A 153 10.15 -38.42 11.31
N PHE A 154 8.90 -37.93 11.22
CA PHE A 154 8.29 -37.19 12.33
C PHE A 154 7.94 -38.08 13.52
N LYS A 155 7.58 -39.36 13.33
CA LYS A 155 7.41 -40.32 14.43
C LYS A 155 8.73 -40.53 15.19
N SER A 156 9.83 -40.72 14.48
CA SER A 156 11.17 -40.86 15.05
C SER A 156 11.60 -39.59 15.80
N LEU A 157 11.41 -38.42 15.18
CA LEU A 157 11.76 -37.13 15.78
C LEU A 157 10.97 -36.86 17.06
N LEU A 158 9.66 -37.17 17.07
CA LEU A 158 8.80 -36.99 18.25
C LEU A 158 9.01 -38.07 19.32
N ALA A 159 9.47 -39.28 18.96
CA ALA A 159 9.81 -40.34 19.92
C ALA A 159 11.17 -40.11 20.60
N THR A 160 12.09 -39.40 19.94
CA THR A 160 13.43 -39.10 20.47
C THR A 160 13.36 -38.08 21.63
N ASP A 161 12.40 -37.16 21.61
CA ASP A 161 12.17 -36.21 22.72
C ASP A 161 11.61 -36.87 23.99
N ALA A 162 11.05 -38.10 23.88
CA ALA A 162 10.49 -38.82 25.03
C ALA A 162 11.53 -39.66 25.81
N SER A 163 12.74 -39.83 25.28
CA SER A 163 13.79 -40.67 25.89
C SER A 163 14.97 -39.88 26.47
N SER A 164 14.93 -38.55 26.38
CA SER A 164 15.97 -37.64 26.91
C SER A 164 15.62 -37.03 28.29
N THR A 165 14.52 -37.47 28.91
CA THR A 165 14.12 -37.11 30.26
C THR A 165 14.10 -38.37 31.14
N SER A 166 15.28 -38.83 31.54
CA SER A 166 15.47 -39.72 32.69
C SER A 166 16.76 -39.34 33.40
#